data_AF-A0A1V5K9F1-F1
#
_entry.id   AF-A0A1V5K9F1-F1
#
_cell.length_a   1.000
_cell.length_b   1.000
_cell.length_c   1.000
_cell.angle_alpha   90.00
_cell.angle_beta   90.00
_cell.angle_gamma   90.00
#
_symmetry.space_group_name_H-M   'P 1'
#
loop_
_entity.id
_entity.type
_entity.pdbx_description
1 polymer ?
#
loop_
_entity_poly.entity_id
_entity_poly.type
_entity_poly.pdbx_seq_one_letter_code
_entity_poly.pdbx_strand_id
1 'polypeptide(L)'
;MLYRITKYIGAYAAAMGGLDAVVFTGGIGENAVAIRKEVCESLGFLGIKIDDAKNESKEKEKTISKGKVKVMVIPTNEELMIAMKTKWVAEESKHTFR
;
A
#
# COMPACT_ATOMS: atom_id res chain seq x y z
N MET A 1 -15.32 -4.17 9.14
CA MET A 1 -14.39 -3.67 8.11
C MET A 1 -13.06 -4.42 8.14
N LEU A 2 -12.35 -4.44 9.27
CA LEU A 2 -11.06 -5.11 9.47
C LEU A 2 -11.03 -6.56 8.95
N TYR A 3 -12.00 -7.39 9.35
CA TYR A 3 -12.13 -8.77 8.84
C TYR A 3 -12.07 -8.88 7.31
N ARG A 4 -12.72 -7.96 6.59
CA ARG A 4 -12.70 -7.97 5.12
C ARG A 4 -11.30 -7.63 4.61
N ILE A 5 -10.65 -6.61 5.17
CA ILE A 5 -9.29 -6.21 4.79
C ILE A 5 -8.32 -7.37 4.98
N THR A 6 -8.29 -7.96 6.19
CA THR A 6 -7.47 -9.13 6.52
C THR A 6 -7.74 -10.29 5.57
N LYS A 7 -9.02 -10.60 5.29
CA LYS A 7 -9.40 -11.68 4.38
C LYS A 7 -8.88 -11.44 2.95
N TYR A 8 -8.98 -10.22 2.42
CA TYR A 8 -8.50 -9.91 1.08
C TYR A 8 -6.98 -9.98 0.98
N ILE A 9 -6.25 -9.43 1.97
CA ILE A 9 -4.79 -9.51 1.98
C ILE A 9 -4.34 -10.98 2.07
N GLY A 10 -4.96 -11.78 2.95
CA GLY A 10 -4.65 -13.20 3.06
C GLY A 10 -4.94 -13.99 1.79
N ALA A 11 -6.06 -13.71 1.12
CA ALA A 11 -6.41 -14.34 -0.16
C ALA A 11 -5.38 -14.01 -1.26
N TYR A 12 -4.97 -12.75 -1.37
CA TYR A 12 -3.96 -12.35 -2.35
C TYR A 12 -2.57 -12.89 -2.02
N ALA A 13 -2.17 -12.89 -0.74
CA ALA A 13 -0.92 -13.49 -0.30
C ALA A 13 -0.86 -14.98 -0.70
N ALA A 14 -1.95 -15.72 -0.48
CA ALA A 14 -2.04 -17.13 -0.87
C ALA A 14 -1.97 -17.30 -2.40
N ALA A 15 -2.70 -16.47 -3.15
CA ALA A 15 -2.71 -16.52 -4.62
C ALA A 15 -1.34 -16.19 -5.25
N MET A 16 -0.55 -15.33 -4.62
CA MET A 16 0.78 -14.91 -5.12
C MET A 16 1.95 -15.74 -4.55
N GLY A 17 1.70 -16.68 -3.63
CA GLY A 17 2.74 -17.49 -2.99
C GLY A 17 3.54 -16.75 -1.91
N GLY A 18 3.03 -15.63 -1.39
CA GLY A 18 3.69 -14.82 -0.37
C GLY A 18 3.47 -13.33 -0.57
N LEU A 19 4.20 -12.52 0.21
CA LEU A 19 4.20 -11.06 0.15
C LEU A 19 5.62 -10.52 0.29
N ASP A 20 6.03 -9.63 -0.61
CA ASP A 20 7.22 -8.79 -0.41
C ASP A 20 6.87 -7.51 0.36
N ALA A 21 5.68 -6.95 0.09
CA ALA A 21 5.22 -5.72 0.70
C ALA A 21 3.69 -5.64 0.84
N VAL A 22 3.24 -4.81 1.78
CA VAL A 22 1.86 -4.34 1.94
C VAL A 22 1.87 -2.81 1.98
N VAL A 23 1.03 -2.18 1.15
CA VAL A 23 0.93 -0.71 1.07
C VAL A 23 -0.45 -0.26 1.53
N PHE A 24 -0.46 0.70 2.46
CA PHE A 24 -1.66 1.42 2.87
C PHE A 24 -1.68 2.78 2.18
N THR A 25 -2.80 3.10 1.53
CA THR A 25 -3.02 4.36 0.81
C THR A 25 -4.50 4.77 0.92
N GLY A 26 -4.84 5.95 0.43
CA GLY A 26 -6.18 6.53 0.50
C GLY A 26 -6.54 6.99 1.92
N GLY A 27 -7.67 7.67 2.06
CA GLY A 27 -8.03 8.36 3.31
C GLY A 27 -7.92 7.51 4.58
N ILE A 28 -8.47 6.29 4.58
CA ILE A 28 -8.38 5.38 5.74
C ILE A 28 -6.98 4.79 5.89
N GLY A 29 -6.36 4.31 4.80
CA GLY A 29 -5.04 3.69 4.86
C GLY A 29 -3.95 4.65 5.32
N GLU A 30 -4.03 5.91 4.93
CA GLU A 30 -3.07 6.96 5.28
C GLU A 30 -3.23 7.47 6.72
N ASN A 31 -4.46 7.64 7.18
CA ASN A 31 -4.72 8.37 8.43
C ASN A 31 -5.08 7.46 9.63
N ALA A 32 -5.65 6.28 9.40
CA ALA A 32 -6.12 5.43 10.49
C ALA A 32 -5.01 4.51 11.04
N VAL A 33 -4.21 5.06 11.95
CA VAL A 33 -3.10 4.37 12.64
C VAL A 33 -3.54 3.05 13.27
N ALA A 34 -4.66 3.06 13.99
CA ALA A 34 -5.21 1.88 14.68
C ALA A 34 -5.61 0.77 13.69
N ILE A 35 -6.25 1.14 12.56
CA ILE A 35 -6.64 0.17 11.53
C ILE A 35 -5.42 -0.51 10.94
N ARG A 36 -4.36 0.24 10.60
CA ARG A 36 -3.11 -0.36 10.10
C ARG A 36 -2.52 -1.34 11.10
N LYS A 37 -2.51 -0.98 12.38
CA LYS A 37 -2.00 -1.83 13.46
C LYS A 37 -2.77 -3.14 13.57
N GLU A 38 -4.08 -3.06 13.74
CA GLU A 38 -4.94 -4.24 13.90
C GLU A 38 -4.89 -5.18 12.67
N VAL A 39 -4.86 -4.62 11.46
CA VAL A 39 -4.69 -5.43 10.23
C VAL A 39 -3.35 -6.14 10.22
N CYS A 40 -2.25 -5.43 10.52
CA CYS A 40 -0.92 -6.02 10.51
C CYS A 40 -0.75 -7.09 11.60
N GLU A 41 -1.29 -6.87 12.80
CA GLU A 41 -1.29 -7.85 13.89
C GLU A 41 -2.04 -9.13 13.50
N SER A 42 -3.23 -8.99 12.88
CA SER A 42 -4.02 -10.14 12.43
C SER A 42 -3.33 -10.99 11.35
N LEU A 43 -2.38 -10.42 10.61
CA LEU A 43 -1.62 -11.06 9.54
C LEU A 43 -0.18 -11.38 9.93
N GLY A 44 0.16 -11.34 11.23
CA GLY A 44 1.52 -11.58 11.72
C GLY A 44 2.11 -12.93 11.31
N PHE A 45 1.25 -13.95 11.11
CA PHE A 45 1.66 -15.27 10.63
C PHE A 45 2.23 -15.28 9.20
N LEU A 46 1.96 -14.24 8.40
CA LEU A 46 2.57 -14.03 7.09
C LEU A 46 3.94 -13.33 7.14
N GLY A 47 4.50 -13.11 8.34
CA GLY A 47 5.77 -12.41 8.53
C GLY A 47 5.66 -10.88 8.53
N ILE A 48 4.43 -10.36 8.59
CA ILE A 48 4.15 -8.94 8.75
C ILE A 48 4.42 -8.54 10.21
N LYS A 49 5.28 -7.53 10.41
CA LYS A 49 5.54 -6.91 11.71
C LYS A 49 5.76 -5.42 11.51
N ILE A 50 5.17 -4.59 12.37
CA ILE A 50 5.26 -3.14 12.28
C ILE A 50 6.01 -2.51 13.47
N ASP A 51 6.47 -1.28 13.26
CA ASP A 51 7.01 -0.36 14.25
C ASP A 51 5.90 0.60 14.68
N ASP A 52 5.39 0.46 15.90
CA ASP A 52 4.33 1.31 16.43
C ASP A 52 4.70 2.79 16.40
N ALA A 53 5.95 3.14 16.74
CA ALA A 53 6.41 4.53 16.72
C ALA A 53 6.39 5.13 15.30
N LYS A 54 6.81 4.36 14.28
CA LYS A 54 6.72 4.81 12.88
C LYS A 54 5.28 4.81 12.39
N ASN A 55 4.46 3.86 12.85
CA ASN A 55 3.04 3.83 12.49
C ASN A 55 2.31 5.08 13.00
N GLU A 56 2.66 5.59 14.17
CA GLU A 56 2.13 6.82 14.79
C GLU A 56 2.72 8.13 14.23
N SER A 57 3.88 8.08 13.56
CA SER A 57 4.49 9.25 12.91
C SER A 57 3.51 10.02 12.02
N LYS A 58 3.64 11.34 11.95
CA LYS A 58 2.85 12.19 11.03
C LYS A 58 3.43 12.30 9.62
N GLU A 59 4.54 11.62 9.35
CA GLU A 59 5.12 11.54 8.02
C GLU A 59 4.12 10.91 7.04
N LYS A 60 3.92 11.56 5.90
CA LYS A 60 2.90 11.17 4.93
C LYS A 60 3.27 9.88 4.20
N GLU A 61 4.51 9.79 3.73
CA GLU A 61 5.06 8.59 3.10
C GLU A 61 6.10 7.97 4.02
N LYS A 62 5.89 6.72 4.42
CA LYS A 62 6.75 6.09 5.43
C LYS A 62 6.73 4.58 5.37
N THR A 63 7.87 3.98 5.67
CA THR A 63 7.96 2.53 5.91
C THR A 63 7.81 2.25 7.39
N ILE A 64 6.79 1.49 7.75
CA ILE A 64 6.41 1.18 9.13
C ILE A 64 6.73 -0.26 9.53
N SER A 65 7.38 -1.07 8.68
CA SER A 65 7.73 -2.46 9.01
C SER A 65 8.98 -2.62 9.89
N LYS A 66 8.98 -3.67 10.73
CA LYS A 66 10.16 -4.26 11.41
C LYS A 66 10.49 -5.69 10.95
N GLY A 67 9.63 -6.30 10.13
CA GLY A 67 9.76 -7.68 9.66
C GLY A 67 10.37 -7.82 8.27
N LYS A 68 10.32 -9.05 7.72
CA LYS A 68 10.77 -9.37 6.36
C LYS A 68 9.85 -8.75 5.31
N VAL A 69 8.53 -8.78 5.55
CA VAL A 69 7.54 -8.15 4.68
C VAL A 69 7.56 -6.64 4.93
N LYS A 70 7.78 -5.85 3.88
CA LYS A 70 7.74 -4.38 3.98
C LYS A 70 6.30 -3.91 4.20
N VAL A 71 6.11 -2.94 5.07
CA VAL A 71 4.80 -2.31 5.28
C VAL A 71 4.98 -0.82 5.11
N MET A 72 4.24 -0.22 4.18
CA MET A 72 4.40 1.17 3.79
C MET A 72 3.07 1.91 3.87
N VAL A 73 3.14 3.19 4.22
CA VAL A 73 2.05 4.16 4.04
C VAL A 73 2.50 5.08 2.91
N ILE A 74 1.76 5.12 1.82
CA ILE A 74 2.10 5.92 0.63
C ILE A 74 0.86 6.73 0.25
N PRO A 75 0.92 8.07 0.25
CA PRO A 75 -0.19 8.90 -0.20
C PRO A 75 -0.50 8.62 -1.66
N THR A 76 -1.77 8.44 -1.97
CA THR A 76 -2.21 8.37 -3.37
C THR A 76 -2.21 9.77 -3.98
N ASN A 77 -1.92 9.86 -5.28
CA ASN A 77 -2.08 11.08 -6.05
C ASN A 77 -2.65 10.70 -7.42
N GLU A 78 -3.96 10.52 -7.44
CA GLU A 78 -4.71 10.10 -8.63
C GLU A 78 -4.53 11.10 -9.77
N GLU A 79 -4.57 12.40 -9.47
CA GLU A 79 -4.45 13.45 -10.47
C GLU A 79 -3.10 13.45 -11.18
N LEU A 80 -2.01 13.25 -10.42
CA LEU A 80 -0.69 13.10 -11.01
C LEU A 80 -0.61 11.86 -11.90
N MET A 81 -1.19 10.74 -11.47
CA MET A 81 -1.19 9.49 -12.24
C MET A 81 -1.98 9.66 -13.55
N ILE A 82 -3.13 10.35 -13.50
CA ILE A 82 -3.93 10.71 -14.69
C ILE A 82 -3.12 11.61 -15.62
N ALA A 83 -2.47 12.65 -15.11
CA ALA A 83 -1.66 13.57 -15.90
C ALA A 83 -0.48 12.85 -16.58
N MET A 84 0.24 11.99 -15.85
CA MET A 84 1.33 11.18 -16.39
C MET A 84 0.85 10.23 -17.48
N LYS A 85 -0.27 9.53 -17.26
CA LYS A 85 -0.84 8.62 -18.24
C LYS A 85 -1.33 9.36 -19.48
N THR A 86 -1.93 10.53 -19.31
CA THR A 86 -2.36 11.40 -20.42
C THR A 86 -1.17 11.85 -21.25
N LYS A 87 -0.08 12.28 -20.61
CA LYS A 87 1.17 12.64 -21.30
C LYS A 87 1.73 11.46 -22.10
N TRP A 88 1.81 10.27 -21.49
CA TRP A 88 2.35 9.08 -22.14
C TRP A 88 1.58 8.72 -23.42
N VAL A 89 0.25 8.67 -23.36
CA VAL A 89 -0.61 8.41 -24.53
C VAL A 89 -0.43 9.48 -25.61
N ALA A 90 -0.31 10.75 -25.22
CA ALA A 90 -0.11 11.86 -26.16
C ALA A 90 1.28 11.81 -26.85
N GLU A 91 2.30 11.29 -26.20
CA GLU A 91 3.64 11.10 -26.77
C GLU A 91 3.68 9.89 -27.71
N GLU A 92 3.07 8.77 -27.33
CA GLU A 92 3.02 7.55 -28.14
C GLU A 92 2.23 7.75 -29.44
N SER A 93 1.13 8.50 -29.38
CA SER A 93 0.32 8.85 -30.56
C SER A 93 1.10 9.64 -31.62
N LYS A 94 2.14 10.40 -31.24
CA LYS A 94 2.99 11.13 -32.18
C LYS A 94 3.93 10.21 -32.96
N HIS A 95 4.23 9.03 -32.43
CA HIS A 95 5.06 8.03 -33.10
C HIS A 95 4.26 7.13 -34.05
N THR A 96 2.96 6.90 -33.79
CA THR A 96 2.10 6.08 -34.65
C THR A 96 1.65 6.78 -35.93
N PHE A 97 1.59 8.12 -35.93
CA PHE A 97 1.16 8.94 -37.09
C PHE A 97 2.33 9.57 -37.85
N ARG A 98 3.52 8.98 -37.77
CA ARG A 98 4.70 9.34 -38.57
C ARG A 98 5.07 8.25 -39.56
#